data_AF-A0A958AVW7-F1
#
_entry.id   AF-A0A958AVW7-F1
#
_cell.length_a   1.000
_cell.length_b   1.000
_cell.length_c   1.000
_cell.angle_alpha   90.00
_cell.angle_beta   90.00
_cell.angle_gamma   90.00
#
_symmetry.space_group_name_H-M   'P 1'
#
loop_
_entity.id
_entity.type
_entity.pdbx_description
1 polymer ?
#
loop_
_entity_poly.entity_id
_entity_poly.type
_entity_poly.pdbx_seq_one_letter_code
_entity_poly.pdbx_strand_id
1 'polypeptide(L)'
;MSSEQSVKNVLTEQIRQGIKNHVSTAQETDEAEAGSDALSFQSTVCPQRHVWIDTSVEGIGVDLEDWDSDDEWDNAVARVLGSSPDETVELVQIWLSGANLEDYYLDLNKAYKRLTKKKQFFAQT
;
A
#
# COMPACT_ATOMS: atom_id res chain seq x y z
N MET A 1 -27.38 -9.19 -6.85
CA MET A 1 -25.93 -8.99 -6.64
C MET A 1 -25.51 -7.64 -7.22
N SER A 2 -26.01 -6.49 -6.73
CA SER A 2 -26.08 -5.30 -7.61
C SER A 2 -25.70 -3.94 -7.00
N SER A 3 -25.30 -3.86 -5.73
CA SER A 3 -24.94 -2.58 -5.09
C SER A 3 -23.54 -2.59 -4.50
N GLU A 4 -23.15 -3.67 -3.84
CA GLU A 4 -21.86 -3.76 -3.13
C GLU A 4 -20.66 -3.74 -4.09
N GLN A 5 -20.73 -4.49 -5.20
CA GLN A 5 -19.68 -4.49 -6.22
C GLN A 5 -19.58 -3.15 -6.95
N SER A 6 -20.69 -2.41 -7.08
CA SER A 6 -20.68 -1.05 -7.63
C SER A 6 -19.98 -0.07 -6.68
N VAL A 7 -20.14 -0.21 -5.36
CA VAL A 7 -19.54 0.68 -4.37
C VAL A 7 -18.02 0.47 -4.31
N LYS A 8 -17.57 -0.79 -4.32
CA LYS A 8 -16.13 -1.10 -4.34
C LYS A 8 -15.43 -0.56 -5.58
N ASN A 9 -16.03 -0.74 -6.76
CA ASN A 9 -15.50 -0.19 -8.02
C ASN A 9 -15.38 1.33 -7.97
N VAL A 10 -16.35 2.04 -7.39
CA VAL A 10 -16.30 3.49 -7.23
C VAL A 10 -15.15 3.90 -6.30
N LEU A 11 -14.99 3.22 -5.16
CA LEU A 11 -13.93 3.51 -4.20
C LEU A 11 -12.53 3.25 -4.78
N THR A 12 -12.37 2.09 -5.44
CA THR A 12 -11.14 1.72 -6.16
C THR A 12 -10.79 2.78 -7.19
N GLU A 13 -11.75 3.20 -8.01
CA GLU A 13 -11.51 4.20 -9.06
C GLU A 13 -11.20 5.59 -8.48
N GLN A 14 -11.87 5.98 -7.40
CA GLN A 14 -11.58 7.24 -6.70
C GLN A 14 -10.14 7.30 -6.22
N ILE A 15 -9.64 6.22 -5.59
CA ILE A 15 -8.25 6.14 -5.14
C ILE A 15 -7.31 6.15 -6.34
N ARG A 16 -7.57 5.34 -7.38
CA ARG A 16 -6.77 5.29 -8.61
C ARG A 16 -6.59 6.68 -9.22
N GLN A 17 -7.69 7.42 -9.39
CA GLN A 17 -7.65 8.77 -9.95
C GLN A 17 -6.96 9.76 -9.02
N GLY A 18 -7.19 9.66 -7.71
CA GLY A 18 -6.48 10.48 -6.72
C GLY A 18 -4.96 10.32 -6.81
N ILE A 19 -4.48 9.07 -6.89
CA ILE A 19 -3.05 8.77 -7.03
C ILE A 19 -2.51 9.31 -8.36
N LYS A 20 -3.18 9.02 -9.49
CA LYS A 20 -2.75 9.49 -10.82
C LYS A 20 -2.67 11.01 -10.93
N ASN A 21 -3.56 11.73 -10.25
CA ASN A 21 -3.63 13.19 -10.33
C ASN A 21 -2.66 13.90 -9.37
N HIS A 22 -2.31 13.28 -8.24
CA HIS A 22 -1.59 13.96 -7.16
C HIS A 22 -0.22 13.37 -6.84
N VAL A 23 0.06 12.13 -7.23
CA VAL A 23 1.32 11.43 -6.93
C VAL A 23 2.15 11.28 -8.20
N SER A 24 2.97 12.28 -8.51
CA SER A 24 3.82 12.31 -9.72
C SER A 24 4.86 11.19 -9.78
N THR A 25 5.19 10.58 -8.63
CA THR A 25 6.14 9.47 -8.54
C THR A 25 5.47 8.11 -8.69
N ALA A 26 4.14 8.03 -8.78
CA ALA A 26 3.42 6.77 -8.87
C ALA A 26 3.25 6.31 -10.33
N GLN A 27 3.59 5.06 -10.59
CA GLN A 27 3.24 4.36 -11.81
C GLN A 27 2.36 3.16 -11.46
N GLU A 28 1.14 3.10 -12.01
CA GLU A 28 0.29 1.92 -11.88
C GLU A 28 0.93 0.75 -12.64
N THR A 29 0.89 -0.44 -12.05
CA THR A 29 1.47 -1.66 -12.62
C THR A 29 0.37 -2.67 -12.92
N ASP A 30 0.66 -3.61 -13.83
CA ASP A 30 -0.26 -4.68 -14.23
C ASP A 30 -0.29 -5.86 -13.24
N GLU A 31 0.38 -5.73 -12.09
CA GLU A 31 0.43 -6.78 -11.05
C GLU A 31 -0.94 -6.99 -10.39
N ALA A 32 -1.76 -5.93 -10.32
CA ALA A 32 -3.17 -6.04 -9.93
C ALA A 32 -3.97 -6.64 -11.09
N GLU A 33 -4.72 -7.72 -10.82
CA GLU A 33 -5.58 -8.34 -11.83
C GLU A 33 -6.56 -7.29 -12.40
N ALA A 34 -6.61 -7.17 -13.72
CA ALA A 34 -7.48 -6.21 -14.40
C ALA A 34 -8.95 -6.46 -14.03
N GLY A 35 -9.60 -5.47 -13.42
CA GLY A 35 -10.99 -5.57 -12.96
C GLY A 35 -11.16 -6.12 -11.54
N SER A 36 -10.07 -6.29 -10.79
CA SER A 36 -10.11 -6.53 -9.34
C SER A 36 -10.41 -5.25 -8.55
N ASP A 37 -10.81 -5.42 -7.28
CA ASP A 37 -10.97 -4.33 -6.31
C ASP A 37 -9.61 -3.85 -5.73
N ALA A 38 -8.51 -4.22 -6.39
CA ALA A 38 -7.14 -3.96 -5.95
C ALA A 38 -6.38 -3.05 -6.93
N LEU A 39 -5.42 -2.29 -6.41
CA LEU A 39 -4.51 -1.43 -7.15
C LEU A 39 -3.08 -1.73 -6.78
N SER A 40 -2.19 -1.56 -7.74
CA SER A 40 -0.77 -1.83 -7.59
C SER A 40 0.03 -0.67 -8.20
N PHE A 41 0.88 -0.02 -7.39
CA PHE A 41 1.67 1.13 -7.81
C PHE A 41 3.13 1.00 -7.40
N GLN A 42 4.04 1.35 -8.31
CA GLN A 42 5.47 1.41 -8.05
C GLN A 42 5.98 2.85 -8.14
N SER A 43 7.02 3.17 -7.38
CA SER A 43 7.68 4.47 -7.48
C SER A 43 8.59 4.55 -8.70
N THR A 44 8.50 5.67 -9.43
CA THR A 44 9.41 5.99 -10.55
C THR A 44 10.76 6.56 -10.11
N VAL A 45 10.90 6.94 -8.83
CA VAL A 45 12.12 7.55 -8.28
C VAL A 45 12.79 6.70 -7.19
N CYS A 46 12.06 5.78 -6.59
CA CYS A 46 12.55 4.80 -5.63
C CYS A 46 12.03 3.41 -6.06
N PRO A 47 12.61 2.76 -7.09
CA PRO A 47 12.04 1.57 -7.72
C PRO A 47 11.76 0.39 -6.76
N GLN A 48 12.44 0.33 -5.62
CA GLN A 48 12.20 -0.66 -4.59
C GLN A 48 10.88 -0.44 -3.83
N ARG A 49 10.28 0.75 -3.90
CA ARG A 49 9.05 1.06 -3.17
C ARG A 49 7.83 0.79 -4.01
N HIS A 50 6.95 -0.02 -3.44
CA HIS A 50 5.70 -0.45 -4.04
C HIS A 50 4.54 -0.29 -3.06
N VAL A 51 3.32 -0.09 -3.58
CA VAL A 51 2.09 -0.10 -2.81
C VAL A 51 1.07 -1.05 -3.44
N TRP A 52 0.51 -1.90 -2.60
CA TRP A 52 -0.72 -2.64 -2.86
C TRP A 52 -1.88 -2.00 -2.10
N ILE A 53 -3.01 -1.81 -2.78
CA ILE A 53 -4.23 -1.26 -2.18
C ILE A 53 -5.35 -2.25 -2.48
N ASP A 54 -6.02 -2.74 -1.44
CA ASP A 54 -7.23 -3.57 -1.57
C ASP A 54 -8.42 -2.80 -1.00
N THR A 55 -9.47 -2.65 -1.80
CA THR A 55 -10.72 -2.05 -1.33
C THR A 55 -11.78 -3.13 -1.14
N SER A 56 -12.33 -3.18 0.07
CA SER A 56 -13.39 -4.11 0.41
C SER A 56 -14.56 -3.39 1.06
N VAL A 57 -15.63 -4.14 1.34
CA VAL A 57 -16.75 -3.62 2.14
C VAL A 57 -16.32 -3.30 3.58
N GLU A 58 -15.22 -3.88 4.05
CA GLU A 58 -14.68 -3.68 5.40
C GLU A 58 -13.74 -2.47 5.47
N GLY A 59 -13.37 -1.89 4.32
CA GLY A 59 -12.55 -0.68 4.22
C GLY A 59 -11.41 -0.82 3.23
N ILE A 60 -10.46 0.11 3.35
CA ILE A 60 -9.26 0.19 2.50
C ILE A 60 -8.09 -0.44 3.27
N GLY A 61 -7.48 -1.46 2.68
CA GLY A 61 -6.20 -2.02 3.09
C GLY A 61 -5.09 -1.45 2.21
N VAL A 62 -3.99 -1.00 2.82
CA VAL A 62 -2.82 -0.49 2.11
C VAL A 62 -1.58 -1.21 2.61
N ASP A 63 -0.91 -1.92 1.72
CA ASP A 63 0.37 -2.58 1.94
C ASP A 63 1.48 -1.77 1.31
N LEU A 64 2.46 -1.39 2.13
CA LEU A 64 3.65 -0.67 1.71
C LEU A 64 4.77 -1.69 1.62
N GLU A 65 5.26 -1.92 0.41
CA GLU A 65 6.27 -2.95 0.14
C GLU A 65 7.62 -2.35 -0.21
N ASP A 66 8.67 -3.03 0.24
CA ASP A 66 10.07 -2.76 -0.12
C ASP A 66 10.64 -3.98 -0.85
N TRP A 67 10.69 -3.91 -2.17
CA TRP A 67 11.06 -5.00 -3.07
C TRP A 67 12.57 -5.28 -3.14
N ASP A 68 13.42 -4.43 -2.54
CA ASP A 68 14.84 -4.76 -2.35
C ASP A 68 15.05 -5.80 -1.22
N SER A 69 13.99 -6.15 -0.48
CA SER A 69 14.02 -7.21 0.54
C SER A 69 13.93 -8.60 -0.10
N ASP A 70 15.04 -9.14 -0.60
CA ASP A 70 15.17 -10.51 -1.13
C ASP A 70 14.83 -11.66 -0.13
N ASP A 71 14.37 -11.35 1.08
CA ASP A 71 14.21 -12.31 2.17
C ASP A 71 12.90 -13.13 2.13
N GLU A 72 11.79 -12.62 1.57
CA GLU A 72 10.47 -13.28 1.62
C GLU A 72 9.60 -12.98 0.39
N TRP A 73 8.54 -13.78 0.16
CA TRP A 73 7.52 -13.54 -0.87
C TRP A 73 6.56 -12.38 -0.53
N ASP A 74 6.47 -11.99 0.74
CA ASP A 74 5.67 -10.86 1.22
C ASP A 74 6.64 -9.72 1.58
N ASN A 75 6.75 -8.74 0.69
CA ASN A 75 7.67 -7.61 0.83
C ASN A 75 7.05 -6.46 1.66
N ALA A 76 5.87 -6.66 2.25
CA ALA A 76 5.20 -5.64 3.05
C ALA A 76 6.04 -5.28 4.29
N VAL A 77 6.48 -4.03 4.33
CA VAL A 77 7.13 -3.45 5.52
C VAL A 77 6.11 -2.84 6.47
N ALA A 78 4.92 -2.50 5.97
CA ALA A 78 3.80 -2.01 6.76
C ALA A 78 2.44 -2.29 6.09
N ARG A 79 1.42 -2.51 6.92
CA ARG A 79 0.01 -2.60 6.51
C ARG A 79 -0.82 -1.57 7.27
N VAL A 80 -1.67 -0.84 6.56
CA VAL A 80 -2.63 0.13 7.13
C VAL A 80 -4.05 -0.32 6.80
N LEU A 81 -4.93 -0.34 7.81
CA LEU A 81 -6.34 -0.68 7.66
C LEU A 81 -7.21 0.53 8.02
N GLY A 82 -8.24 0.79 7.21
CA GLY A 82 -9.27 1.79 7.52
C GLY A 82 -8.87 3.23 7.20
N SER A 83 -8.18 3.44 6.09
CA SER A 83 -7.90 4.78 5.53
C SER A 83 -9.11 5.33 4.78
N SER A 84 -9.24 6.66 4.69
CA SER A 84 -10.11 7.30 3.68
C SER A 84 -9.40 7.33 2.32
N PRO A 85 -10.10 7.61 1.20
CA PRO A 85 -9.45 7.80 -0.09
C PRO A 85 -8.35 8.87 -0.06
N ASP A 86 -8.62 10.02 0.54
CA ASP A 86 -7.66 11.12 0.62
C ASP A 86 -6.44 10.76 1.47
N GLU A 87 -6.64 10.13 2.64
CA GLU A 87 -5.55 9.62 3.48
C GLU A 87 -4.73 8.55 2.73
N THR A 88 -5.38 7.73 1.90
CA THR A 88 -4.70 6.71 1.09
C THR A 88 -3.80 7.36 0.05
N VAL A 89 -4.29 8.39 -0.65
CA VAL A 89 -3.50 9.13 -1.64
C VAL A 89 -2.29 9.80 -0.99
N GLU A 90 -2.48 10.44 0.16
CA GLU A 90 -1.39 11.08 0.91
C GLU A 90 -0.35 10.05 1.36
N LEU A 91 -0.80 8.91 1.87
CA LEU A 91 0.10 7.83 2.28
C LEU A 91 0.93 7.29 1.09
N VAL A 92 0.28 7.05 -0.05
CA VAL A 92 0.95 6.61 -1.28
C VAL A 92 1.98 7.65 -1.72
N GLN A 93 1.65 8.94 -1.65
CA GLN A 93 2.58 10.02 -1.99
C GLN A 93 3.84 9.96 -1.13
N ILE A 94 3.65 9.87 0.18
CA ILE A 94 4.75 9.85 1.14
C ILE A 94 5.63 8.62 0.90
N TRP A 95 5.03 7.43 0.81
CA TRP A 95 5.79 6.21 0.61
C TRP A 95 6.54 6.23 -0.73
N LEU A 96 5.87 6.49 -1.84
CA LEU A 96 6.49 6.42 -3.16
C LEU A 96 7.48 7.58 -3.43
N SER A 97 7.46 8.66 -2.63
CA SER A 97 8.44 9.76 -2.75
C SER A 97 9.81 9.44 -2.13
N GLY A 98 9.95 8.36 -1.37
CA GLY A 98 11.19 8.06 -0.65
C GLY A 98 11.21 8.56 0.80
N ALA A 99 10.16 9.26 1.27
CA ALA A 99 10.09 9.78 2.63
C ALA A 99 10.09 8.64 3.68
N ASN A 100 10.60 8.93 4.88
CA ASN A 100 10.62 7.96 5.96
C ASN A 100 9.22 7.86 6.61
N LEU A 101 8.67 6.65 6.68
CA LEU A 101 7.37 6.41 7.32
C LEU A 101 7.41 6.74 8.82
N GLU A 102 8.54 6.58 9.49
CA GLU A 102 8.66 6.89 10.92
C GLU A 102 8.37 8.37 11.24
N ASP A 103 8.63 9.28 10.29
CA ASP A 103 8.37 10.72 10.45
C ASP A 103 6.88 11.08 10.31
N TYR A 104 6.07 10.22 9.70
CA TYR A 104 4.64 10.45 9.44
C TYR A 104 3.71 9.67 10.39
N TYR A 105 4.16 8.50 10.86
CA TYR A 105 3.30 7.56 11.59
C TYR A 105 3.25 7.74 13.11
N LEU A 106 4.15 8.53 13.72
CA LEU A 106 4.11 8.81 15.16
C LEU A 106 2.81 9.50 15.61
N ASP A 107 2.07 10.13 14.69
CA ASP A 107 0.81 10.84 14.97
C ASP A 107 -0.46 10.01 14.75
N LEU A 108 -0.42 8.87 14.03
CA LEU A 108 -1.67 8.26 13.54
C LEU A 108 -2.37 7.30 14.51
N ASN A 109 -1.69 6.72 15.51
CA ASN A 109 -2.27 5.82 16.54
C ASN A 109 -3.32 4.80 16.02
N LYS A 110 -3.26 4.44 14.74
CA LYS A 110 -4.02 3.36 14.09
C LYS A 110 -3.21 2.08 14.28
N ALA A 111 -3.85 0.91 14.21
CA ALA A 111 -3.23 -0.40 14.47
C ALA A 111 -2.06 -0.69 13.50
N TYR A 112 -0.92 -0.09 13.77
CA TYR A 112 0.33 -0.24 13.07
C TYR A 112 1.00 -1.48 13.63
N LYS A 113 1.10 -2.52 12.81
CA LYS A 113 2.02 -3.61 13.08
C LYS A 113 3.20 -3.44 12.14
N ARG A 114 4.27 -2.79 12.61
CA ARG A 114 5.61 -3.03 12.05
C ARG A 114 5.78 -4.54 12.07
N LEU A 115 5.91 -5.17 10.91
CA LEU A 115 6.23 -6.59 10.85
C LEU A 115 7.67 -6.72 11.37
N THR A 116 7.79 -6.92 12.68
CA THR A 116 9.07 -7.04 13.37
C THR A 116 9.59 -8.44 13.05
N LYS A 117 10.53 -8.53 12.10
CA LYS A 117 11.20 -9.79 11.76
C LYS A 117 11.85 -10.35 13.02
N LYS A 118 11.36 -11.49 13.53
CA LYS A 118 12.14 -12.32 14.45
C LYS A 118 13.31 -12.86 13.64
N LYS A 119 14.52 -12.38 13.90
CA LYS A 119 15.74 -13.11 13.49
C LYS A 119 15.65 -14.49 14.13
N GLN A 120 15.21 -15.51 13.38
CA GLN A 120 15.53 -16.88 13.75
C GLN A 120 17.02 -17.05 13.49
N PHE A 121 17.82 -16.76 14.52
CA PHE A 121 19.17 -17.28 14.60
C PHE A 121 19.03 -18.80 14.65
N PHE A 122 19.18 -19.47 13.49
CA PHE A 122 19.55 -20.87 13.49
C PHE A 122 20.99 -20.92 14.01
N ALA A 123 21.14 -21.15 15.31
CA ALA A 123 22.40 -21.61 15.85
C ALA A 123 22.73 -22.93 15.16
N GLN A 124 23.76 -22.91 14.33
CA GLN A 124 24.37 -24.14 13.83
C GLN A 124 25.09 -24.80 15.01
N THR A 125 24.60 -25.98 15.41
CA THR A 125 25.33 -26.98 16.20
C THR A 125 25.27 -28.29 15.47
#